data_AF-A0A9W6QPF0-F1
#
_entry.id   AF-A0A9W6QPF0-F1
#
_cell.length_a   1.000
_cell.length_b   1.000
_cell.length_c   1.000
_cell.angle_alpha   90.00
_cell.angle_beta   90.00
_cell.angle_gamma   90.00
#
_symmetry.space_group_name_H-M   'P 1'
#
loop_
_entity.id
_entity.type
_entity.pdbx_description
1 polymer ?
#
loop_
_entity_poly.entity_id
_entity_poly.type
_entity_poly.pdbx_seq_one_letter_code
_entity_poly.pdbx_strand_id
1 'polypeptide(L)'
;MRLSKILGVVSAVVVAATTLSPQASAASYSWSCRTVPAGYTYVMVRADVGCEPLYYVTLPEPGLWACRVPAGWTYTATRASSNCWWNDQYLLAKA
;
A
#
# COMPACT_ATOMS: atom_id res chain seq x y z
N MET A 1 -22.93 -56.61 37.60
CA MET A 1 -23.64 -55.32 37.40
C MET A 1 -22.63 -54.21 37.69
N ARG A 2 -22.26 -53.25 36.84
CA ARG A 2 -22.71 -52.80 35.52
C ARG A 2 -21.50 -52.34 34.69
N LEU A 3 -21.60 -52.60 33.40
CA LEU A 3 -20.69 -52.24 32.32
C LEU A 3 -20.88 -50.75 31.95
N SER A 4 -19.82 -50.00 31.68
CA SER A 4 -19.93 -48.67 31.05
C SER A 4 -18.82 -48.46 30.02
N LYS A 5 -19.17 -48.76 28.76
CA LYS A 5 -18.44 -48.38 27.55
C LYS A 5 -18.59 -46.87 27.33
N ILE A 6 -17.49 -46.15 27.22
CA ILE A 6 -17.48 -44.77 26.69
C ILE A 6 -16.91 -44.82 25.28
N LEU A 7 -17.80 -44.65 24.29
CA LEU A 7 -17.47 -44.38 22.90
C LEU A 7 -16.76 -43.03 22.82
N GLY A 8 -15.47 -43.03 22.52
CA GLY A 8 -14.71 -41.82 22.19
C GLY A 8 -15.05 -41.36 20.77
N VAL A 9 -15.60 -40.15 20.65
CA VAL A 9 -15.79 -39.44 19.38
C VAL A 9 -14.43 -39.10 18.79
N VAL A 10 -14.13 -39.62 17.60
CA VAL A 10 -12.98 -39.21 16.79
C VAL A 10 -13.40 -37.99 15.99
N SER A 11 -12.95 -36.80 16.41
CA SER A 11 -13.10 -35.58 15.60
C SER A 11 -12.08 -35.62 14.46
N ALA A 12 -12.57 -35.69 13.22
CA ALA A 12 -11.75 -35.52 12.03
C ALA A 12 -11.41 -34.02 11.87
N VAL A 13 -10.11 -33.69 11.92
CA VAL A 13 -9.62 -32.35 11.63
C VAL A 13 -9.51 -32.18 10.13
N VAL A 14 -10.33 -31.29 9.56
CA VAL A 14 -10.24 -30.88 8.15
C VAL A 14 -9.15 -29.80 8.07
N VAL A 15 -7.99 -30.13 7.51
CA VAL A 15 -6.93 -29.14 7.27
C VAL A 15 -7.29 -28.36 6.02
N ALA A 16 -7.82 -27.15 6.19
CA ALA A 16 -8.01 -26.19 5.11
C ALA A 16 -6.64 -25.64 4.69
N ALA A 17 -6.19 -25.97 3.48
CA ALA A 17 -5.02 -25.37 2.87
C ALA A 17 -5.31 -23.89 2.57
N THR A 18 -4.72 -22.99 3.34
CA THR A 18 -4.76 -21.56 3.07
C THR A 18 -3.86 -21.26 1.87
N THR A 19 -4.45 -20.93 0.73
CA THR A 19 -3.72 -20.31 -0.37
C THR A 19 -3.20 -18.96 0.12
N LEU A 20 -1.89 -18.82 0.29
CA LEU A 20 -1.27 -17.52 0.52
C LEU A 20 -1.53 -16.66 -0.73
N SER A 21 -2.53 -15.80 -0.65
CA SER A 21 -2.64 -14.67 -1.56
C SER A 21 -1.39 -13.80 -1.36
N PRO A 22 -0.77 -13.25 -2.40
CA PRO A 22 0.27 -12.24 -2.21
C PRO A 22 -0.37 -11.09 -1.43
N GLN A 23 0.07 -10.91 -0.18
CA GLN A 23 -0.32 -9.74 0.60
C GLN A 23 0.22 -8.54 -0.17
N ALA A 24 -0.69 -7.78 -0.78
CA ALA A 24 -0.38 -6.43 -1.21
C ALA A 24 0.20 -5.73 0.02
N SER A 25 1.48 -5.36 -0.03
CA SER A 25 2.09 -4.50 0.97
C SER A 25 1.16 -3.31 1.15
N ALA A 26 0.60 -3.15 2.36
CA ALA A 26 -0.17 -1.97 2.67
C ALA A 26 0.80 -0.81 2.64
N ALA A 27 0.88 -0.11 1.50
CA ALA A 27 1.66 1.11 1.38
C ALA A 27 1.29 2.00 2.57
N SER A 28 2.29 2.32 3.38
CA SER A 28 2.09 3.19 4.54
C SER A 28 2.04 4.61 4.01
N TYR A 29 0.85 5.20 4.06
CA TYR A 29 0.64 6.58 3.64
C TYR A 29 0.57 7.49 4.86
N SER A 30 1.14 8.68 4.74
CA SER A 30 1.05 9.71 5.77
C SER A 30 0.95 11.08 5.15
N TRP A 31 0.46 12.05 5.91
CA TRP A 31 0.41 13.43 5.48
C TRP A 31 1.69 14.16 5.89
N SER A 32 2.28 14.91 4.96
CA SER A 32 3.48 15.71 5.20
C SER A 32 3.31 17.14 4.75
N CYS A 33 3.60 18.06 5.66
CA CYS A 33 3.42 19.48 5.48
C CYS A 33 4.59 20.12 4.74
N ARG A 34 4.29 20.86 3.67
CA ARG A 34 5.19 21.72 2.87
C ARG A 34 6.35 21.04 2.16
N THR A 35 6.77 19.87 2.62
CA THR A 35 7.92 19.15 2.10
C THR A 35 7.61 17.66 2.03
N VAL A 36 8.17 16.99 1.03
CA VAL A 36 8.18 15.52 0.97
C VAL A 36 9.49 15.04 1.58
N PRO A 37 9.48 14.17 2.61
CA PRO A 37 10.71 13.66 3.22
C PRO A 37 11.61 12.94 2.21
N ALA A 38 12.92 12.96 2.45
CA ALA A 38 13.86 12.24 1.60
C ALA A 38 13.55 10.74 1.57
N GLY A 39 13.61 10.13 0.39
CA GLY A 39 13.27 8.71 0.18
C GLY A 39 11.77 8.43 0.04
N TYR A 40 10.90 9.42 0.25
CA TYR A 40 9.47 9.30 0.00
C TYR A 40 9.07 9.84 -1.37
N THR A 41 7.92 9.39 -1.84
CA THR A 41 7.15 10.04 -2.90
C THR A 41 5.80 10.50 -2.35
N TYR A 42 4.97 11.12 -3.19
CA TYR A 42 3.61 11.48 -2.85
C TYR A 42 2.65 11.15 -3.98
N VAL A 43 1.42 10.79 -3.62
CA VAL A 43 0.37 10.37 -4.57
C VAL A 43 -0.73 11.41 -4.72
N MET A 44 -0.78 12.37 -3.81
CA MET A 44 -1.76 13.45 -3.81
C MET A 44 -1.17 14.69 -3.15
N VAL A 45 -1.57 15.86 -3.65
CA VAL A 45 -1.33 17.16 -3.03
C VAL A 45 -2.67 17.86 -2.84
N ARG A 46 -2.84 18.53 -1.70
CA ARG A 46 -3.99 19.42 -1.47
C ARG A 46 -3.56 20.68 -0.74
N ALA A 47 -4.45 21.67 -0.76
CA ALA A 47 -4.35 22.83 0.11
C ALA A 47 -4.98 22.51 1.48
N ASP A 48 -4.34 22.96 2.57
CA ASP A 48 -4.81 22.81 3.94
C ASP A 48 -4.37 24.05 4.75
N VAL A 49 -5.30 24.67 5.48
CA VAL A 49 -5.04 25.96 6.14
C VAL A 49 -3.93 25.81 7.16
N GLY A 50 -2.86 26.59 7.00
CA GLY A 50 -1.65 26.54 7.84
C GLY A 50 -0.60 25.54 7.37
N CYS A 51 -0.94 24.68 6.40
CA CYS A 51 -0.06 23.67 5.83
C CYS A 51 -0.25 23.53 4.31
N GLU A 52 0.18 24.55 3.58
CA GLU A 52 0.14 24.57 2.12
C GLU A 52 1.55 24.56 1.52
N PRO A 53 1.88 23.61 0.63
CA PRO A 53 1.08 22.44 0.22
C PRO A 53 1.09 21.28 1.24
N LEU A 54 0.03 20.49 1.28
CA LEU A 54 -0.07 19.27 2.08
C LEU A 54 0.06 18.03 1.17
N TYR A 55 1.07 17.21 1.41
CA TYR A 55 1.40 16.04 0.58
C TYR A 55 0.98 14.73 1.23
N TYR A 56 0.31 13.85 0.49
CA TYR A 56 0.06 12.48 0.92
C TYR A 56 1.21 11.58 0.48
N VAL A 57 2.17 11.41 1.39
CA VAL A 57 3.46 10.77 1.14
C VAL A 57 3.40 9.27 1.42
N THR A 58 4.24 8.53 0.71
CA THR A 58 4.45 7.09 0.92
C THR A 58 5.83 6.67 0.44
N LEU A 59 6.28 5.48 0.81
CA LEU A 59 7.50 4.92 0.24
C LEU A 59 7.25 4.56 -1.23
N PRO A 60 8.23 4.79 -2.11
CA PRO A 60 8.08 4.42 -3.50
C PRO A 60 8.09 2.90 -3.65
N GLU A 61 7.18 2.39 -4.47
CA GLU A 61 7.03 0.97 -4.78
C GLU A 61 6.77 0.78 -6.28
N PRO A 62 7.20 -0.34 -6.88
CA PRO A 62 6.90 -0.62 -8.29
C PRO A 62 5.38 -0.74 -8.48
N GLY A 63 4.86 -0.12 -9.53
CA GLY A 63 3.42 -0.11 -9.79
C GLY A 63 2.63 0.97 -9.02
N LEU A 64 3.28 1.77 -8.17
CA LEU A 64 2.65 2.91 -7.52
C LEU A 64 2.48 4.07 -8.51
N TRP A 65 1.29 4.66 -8.58
CA TRP A 65 1.06 5.92 -9.29
C TRP A 65 1.39 7.10 -8.38
N ALA A 66 2.50 7.78 -8.66
CA ALA A 66 2.98 8.90 -7.86
C ALA A 66 3.01 10.21 -8.66
N CYS A 67 2.83 11.34 -7.98
CA CYS A 67 2.93 12.68 -8.58
C CYS A 67 4.37 13.09 -8.93
N ARG A 68 5.35 12.38 -8.37
CA ARG A 68 6.78 12.62 -8.60
C ARG A 68 7.51 11.28 -8.64
N VAL A 69 8.51 11.19 -9.53
CA VAL A 69 9.49 10.11 -9.53
C VAL A 69 10.62 10.47 -8.55
N PRO A 70 10.80 9.74 -7.44
CA PRO A 70 11.88 10.03 -6.48
C PRO A 70 13.24 9.60 -7.03
N ALA A 71 14.32 10.07 -6.39
CA ALA A 71 15.68 9.72 -6.78
C ALA A 71 15.91 8.20 -6.72
N GLY A 72 16.56 7.63 -7.75
CA GLY A 72 16.81 6.19 -7.86
C GLY A 72 15.63 5.35 -8.39
N TRP A 73 14.58 6.02 -8.86
CA TRP A 73 13.41 5.42 -9.50
C TRP A 73 13.24 5.91 -10.94
N THR A 74 12.53 5.13 -11.73
CA THR A 74 12.08 5.48 -13.08
C THR A 74 10.56 5.30 -13.15
N TYR A 75 9.99 5.46 -14.34
CA TYR A 75 8.57 5.22 -14.58
C TYR A 75 8.35 4.50 -15.90
N THR A 76 7.25 3.75 -16.00
CA THR A 76 6.87 2.99 -17.19
C THR A 76 5.67 3.59 -17.93
N ALA A 77 4.87 4.41 -17.25
CA ALA A 77 3.70 5.05 -17.83
C ALA A 77 3.41 6.39 -17.14
N THR A 78 2.68 7.25 -17.84
CA THR A 78 2.15 8.51 -17.31
C THR A 78 0.64 8.54 -17.53
N ARG A 79 -0.10 9.13 -16.59
CA ARG A 79 -1.56 9.35 -16.73
C ARG A 79 -1.95 10.73 -16.22
N ALA A 80 -3.00 11.29 -16.81
CA ALA A 80 -3.64 12.48 -16.27
C ALA A 80 -4.33 12.16 -14.93
N SER A 81 -4.15 13.01 -13.92
CA SER A 81 -4.77 12.89 -12.60
C SER A 81 -4.78 14.23 -11.87
N SER A 82 -5.96 14.67 -11.43
CA SER A 82 -6.14 15.88 -10.62
C SER A 82 -5.60 15.79 -9.19
N ASN A 83 -5.06 14.63 -8.78
CA ASN A 83 -4.44 14.48 -7.47
C ASN A 83 -3.11 15.22 -7.34
N CYS A 84 -2.50 15.59 -8.46
CA CYS A 84 -1.18 16.20 -8.53
C CYS A 84 -1.27 17.63 -9.07
N TRP A 85 -0.32 18.48 -8.69
CA TRP A 85 -0.34 19.89 -9.10
C TRP A 85 -0.29 20.07 -10.63
N TRP A 86 0.50 19.27 -11.32
CA TRP A 86 0.66 19.31 -12.78
C TRP A 86 -0.32 18.41 -13.52
N ASN A 87 -1.36 17.93 -12.84
CA ASN A 87 -2.37 17.03 -13.37
C ASN A 87 -1.82 15.72 -13.98
N ASP A 88 -0.59 15.31 -13.64
CA ASP A 88 0.04 14.10 -14.14
C ASP A 88 0.55 13.21 -12.99
N GLN A 89 0.43 11.89 -13.19
CA GLN A 89 1.00 10.86 -12.34
C GLN A 89 1.89 9.93 -13.16
N TYR A 90 2.91 9.39 -12.51
CA TYR A 90 3.89 8.48 -13.08
C TYR A 90 3.76 7.11 -12.41
N LEU A 91 3.69 6.06 -13.22
CA LEU A 91 3.72 4.68 -12.75
C LEU A 91 5.15 4.30 -12.42
N LEU A 92 5.47 4.22 -11.13
CA LEU A 92 6.82 3.99 -10.67
C LEU A 92 7.34 2.61 -11.05
N ALA A 93 8.61 2.58 -11.43
CA ALA A 93 9.37 1.37 -11.66
C ALA A 93 10.77 1.54 -11.08
N LYS A 94 11.43 0.42 -10.77
CA LYS A 94 12.79 0.46 -10.28
C LYS A 94 13.72 0.87 -11.43
N ALA A 95 14.50 1.93 -11.21
CA ALA A 95 15.59 2.33 -12.11
C ALA A 95 16.74 1.33 -12.04
#